data_AF-A0A1G3A6N7-F1
#
_entry.id   AF-A0A1G3A6N7-F1
#
_cell.length_a   1.000
_cell.length_b   1.000
_cell.length_c   1.000
_cell.angle_alpha   90.00
_cell.angle_beta   90.00
_cell.angle_gamma   90.00
#
_symmetry.space_group_name_H-M   'P 1'
#
loop_
_entity.id
_entity.type
_entity.pdbx_description
1 polymer ?
#
loop_
_entity_poly.entity_id
_entity_poly.type
_entity_poly.pdbx_seq_one_letter_code
_entity_poly.pdbx_strand_id
1 'polypeptide(L)' 'MRKQAVFALSQAPAERGVDALIKTARSPADRGAQKEAIFWLGQTGDPRAVDTLAEMAKISK' A
#
# COMPACT_ATOMS: atom_id res chain seq x y z
N MET A 1 8.82 4.62 13.42
CA MET A 1 8.93 3.15 13.23
C MET A 1 8.03 2.61 12.13
N ARG A 2 6.69 2.59 12.26
CA ARG A 2 5.83 2.01 11.19
C ARG A 2 5.95 2.69 9.83
N LYS A 3 6.07 4.03 9.80
CA LYS A 3 6.31 4.79 8.57
C LYS A 3 7.57 4.35 7.80
N GLN A 4 8.69 4.28 8.51
CA GLN A 4 9.96 3.80 7.97
C GLN A 4 9.88 2.35 7.46
N ALA A 5 9.09 1.50 8.11
CA ALA A 5 8.85 0.14 7.63
C ALA A 5 8.08 0.11 6.31
N VAL A 6 7.06 0.97 6.14
CA VAL A 6 6.31 1.09 4.88
C VAL A 6 7.21 1.60 3.75
N PHE A 7 8.07 2.58 4.02
CA PHE A 7 9.08 3.03 3.06
C PHE A 7 10.10 1.95 2.70
N ALA A 8 10.54 1.12 3.65
CA ALA A 8 11.42 0.00 3.34
C ALA A 8 10.75 -1.02 2.41
N LEU A 9 9.43 -1.25 2.56
CA LEU A 9 8.67 -2.13 1.69
C LEU A 9 8.56 -1.58 0.26
N SER A 10 8.48 -0.26 0.07
CA SER A 10 8.45 0.33 -1.27
C SER A 10 9.78 0.22 -2.02
N GLN A 11 10.89 -0.01 -1.32
CA GLN A 11 12.21 -0.22 -1.91
C GLN A 11 12.56 -1.71 -2.10
N ALA A 12 11.71 -2.62 -1.62
CA ALA A 12 11.91 -4.06 -1.77
C ALA A 12 11.62 -4.50 -3.23
N PRO A 13 12.11 -5.68 -3.66
CA PRO A 13 11.77 -6.24 -4.96
C PRO A 13 10.26 -6.23 -5.21
N ALA A 14 9.87 -5.76 -6.40
CA ALA A 14 8.50 -5.34 -6.73
C ALA A 14 7.43 -6.36 -6.33
N GLU A 15 7.64 -7.66 -6.57
CA GLU A 15 6.71 -8.71 -6.15
C GLU A 15 6.39 -8.66 -4.65
N ARG A 16 7.42 -8.72 -3.79
CA ARG A 16 7.25 -8.81 -2.34
C ARG A 16 6.92 -7.46 -1.69
N GLY A 17 7.42 -6.36 -2.25
CA GLY A 17 7.14 -5.01 -1.77
C GLY A 17 5.67 -4.62 -1.98
N VAL A 18 5.14 -4.86 -3.19
CA VAL A 18 3.76 -4.52 -3.54
C VAL A 18 2.76 -5.33 -2.71
N ASP A 19 2.98 -6.64 -2.54
CA ASP A 19 2.07 -7.48 -1.73
C ASP A 19 1.99 -7.02 -0.27
N ALA A 20 3.13 -6.64 0.31
CA ALA A 20 3.19 -6.13 1.68
C ALA A 20 2.52 -4.75 1.83
N LEU A 21 2.66 -3.88 0.83
CA LEU A 21 1.97 -2.60 0.76
C LEU A 21 0.46 -2.78 0.61
N ILE A 22 -0.01 -3.69 -0.26
CA ILE A 22 -1.44 -4.04 -0.42
C ILE A 22 -2.03 -4.50 0.91
N LYS A 23 -1.35 -5.44 1.60
CA LYS A 23 -1.78 -5.92 2.91
C LYS A 23 -1.88 -4.79 3.94
N THR A 24 -0.92 -3.87 3.92
CA THR A 24 -0.90 -2.73 4.85
C THR A 24 -2.02 -1.73 4.53
N ALA A 25 -2.29 -1.46 3.25
CA ALA A 25 -3.36 -0.56 2.81
C ALA A 25 -4.76 -1.08 3.17
N ARG A 26 -4.97 -2.40 3.18
CA ARG A 26 -6.24 -3.03 3.56
C ARG A 26 -6.43 -3.17 5.09
N SER A 27 -5.41 -2.89 5.90
CA SER A 27 -5.47 -3.09 7.34
C SER A 27 -6.19 -1.92 8.05
N PRO A 28 -7.26 -2.17 8.84
CA PRO A 28 -7.97 -1.11 9.58
C PRO A 28 -7.25 -0.69 10.87
N ALA A 29 -6.20 -1.41 11.29
CA ALA A 29 -5.58 -1.26 12.60
C ALA A 29 -4.70 -0.02 12.75
N ASP A 30 -4.24 0.58 11.64
CA ASP A 30 -3.38 1.76 11.68
C ASP A 30 -3.63 2.67 10.47
N ARG A 31 -4.40 3.74 10.69
CA ARG A 31 -4.70 4.75 9.66
C ARG A 31 -3.46 5.50 9.14
N GLY A 32 -2.41 5.60 9.95
CA GLY A 32 -1.15 6.24 9.56
C GLY A 32 -0.37 5.36 8.57
N ALA A 33 -0.18 4.09 8.92
CA ALA A 33 0.46 3.12 8.04
C ALA A 33 -0.36 2.85 6.76
N GLN A 34 -1.69 2.85 6.87
CA GLN A 34 -2.60 2.73 5.73
C GLN A 34 -2.40 3.85 4.72
N LYS A 35 -2.39 5.12 5.16
CA LYS A 35 -2.18 6.28 4.27
C LYS A 35 -0.83 6.21 3.55
N GLU A 36 0.20 5.79 4.24
CA GLU A 36 1.54 5.70 3.66
C GLU A 36 1.67 4.53 2.68
N ALA A 37 1.01 3.40 2.97
CA ALA A 37 0.96 2.27 2.05
C ALA A 37 0.22 2.64 0.75
N ILE A 38 -0.90 3.37 0.85
CA ILE A 38 -1.64 3.91 -0.30
C ILE A 38 -0.74 4.83 -1.15
N PHE A 39 0.00 5.74 -0.50
CA PHE A 39 0.92 6.64 -1.19
C PHE A 39 1.98 5.87 -1.98
N TRP A 40 2.66 4.91 -1.34
CA TRP A 40 3.72 4.14 -1.98
C TRP A 40 3.20 3.17 -3.04
N LEU A 41 2.00 2.59 -2.88
CA LEU A 41 1.34 1.81 -3.94
C LEU A 41 1.20 2.62 -5.23
N GLY A 42 0.82 3.90 -5.13
CA GLY A 42 0.74 4.81 -6.29
C GLY A 42 2.08 5.08 -6.97
N GLN A 43 3.21 4.88 -6.29
CA GLN A 43 4.55 5.07 -6.85
C GLN A 43 5.11 3.81 -7.53
N THR A 44 4.54 2.63 -7.25
CA THR A 44 5.09 1.36 -7.75
C THR A 44 4.86 1.14 -9.25
N GLY A 45 3.81 1.72 -9.82
CA GLY A 45 3.39 1.45 -11.21
C GLY A 45 2.89 0.02 -11.45
N ASP A 46 2.75 -0.79 -10.41
CA ASP A 46 2.32 -2.19 -10.51
C ASP A 46 0.80 -2.27 -10.79
N PRO A 47 0.35 -3.06 -11.78
CA PRO A 47 -1.09 -3.21 -12.06
C PRO A 47 -1.92 -3.64 -10.84
N ARG A 48 -1.36 -4.48 -9.95
CA ARG A 48 -2.03 -4.93 -8.72
C ARG A 48 -2.27 -3.79 -7.74
N ALA A 49 -1.38 -2.79 -7.74
CA ALA A 49 -1.55 -1.58 -6.94
C ALA A 49 -2.72 -0.73 -7.48
N VAL A 50 -2.85 -0.61 -8.80
CA VAL A 50 -3.95 0.11 -9.45
C VAL A 50 -5.30 -0.53 -9.12
N ASP A 51 -5.41 -1.86 -9.27
CA ASP A 51 -6.64 -2.59 -8.95
C ASP A 51 -7.02 -2.44 -7.47
N THR A 52 -6.05 -2.57 -6.57
CA THR A 52 -6.27 -2.41 -5.13
C THR A 52 -6.76 -1.01 -4.78
N LEU A 53 -6.14 0.04 -5.32
CA LEU A 53 -6.55 1.43 -5.06
C LEU A 53 -7.96 1.71 -5.63
N ALA A 54 -8.28 1.18 -6.81
CA ALA A 54 -9.60 1.32 -7.41
C ALA A 54 -10.70 0.63 -6.59
N GLU A 55 -10.44 -0.57 -6.04
CA GLU A 55 -11.36 -1.24 -5.12
C GLU A 55 -11.58 -0.40 -3.85
N MET A 56 -10.50 0.09 -3.23
CA MET A 56 -10.59 0.88 -2.00
C MET A 56 -11.38 2.18 -2.18
N ALA A 57 -11.24 2.84 -3.33
CA ALA A 57 -12.00 4.05 -3.65
C ALA A 57 -13.51 3.78 -3.79
N LYS A 58 -13.91 2.58 -4.24
CA LYS A 58 -15.32 2.18 -4.35
C LYS A 58 -15.95 1.83 -3.01
N ILE A 59 -15.17 1.29 -2.07
CA ILE A 59 -15.64 0.90 -0.72
C ILE A 59 -15.93 2.13 0.15
N SER A 60 -15.29 3.27 -0.13
CA SER A 60 -15.43 4.49 0.67
C SER A 60 -16.67 5.35 0.31
N LYS A 61 -17.63 4.79 -0.42
CA LYS A 61 -18.91 5.42 -0.82
C LYS A 61 -20.05 4.87 0.01
#